data_AF-A0A067QFK8-F1
#
_entry.id   AF-A0A067QFK8-F1
#
_cell.length_a   1.000
_cell.length_b   1.000
_cell.length_c   1.000
_cell.angle_alpha   90.00
_cell.angle_beta   90.00
_cell.angle_gamma   90.00
#
_symmetry.space_group_name_H-M   'P 1'
#
loop_
_entity.id
_entity.type
_entity.pdbx_description
1 polymer ?
#
loop_
_entity_poly.entity_id
_entity_poly.type
_entity_poly.pdbx_seq_one_letter_code
_entity_poly.pdbx_strand_id
1 'polypeptide(L)'
;MGTCLCKEQQSEADTVGAHNGTTVNSISDHVPVNDCMDCYVAASSSGSCQKIPSSSTVDRLILDTLNVIGTLVANEQEPPPAMLQLHVIADKEDGWIQVVSSMVNVIPMNDPLGPSVITLLLDDCPLPTKESVLKLSSTFNLSAESSVRGKSNPTHQRNICVVLGCIAEKLAGPSSIAILTQGTLNYLITNLNVDNHPFVILFSVIALEKFAQTSENKITIKKYLEAELRNPLMCLEKWVNSEHYVKRQVGFCAQWCLDNLFLVEGRKFSYECVDTSGINVMLNTKDVSEYLKISPNGLEARCDTYSFESVRCTFQVDSGVWYYETLIITPGVMQIGWATKDSTFLNH
;
A
#
# COMPACT_ATOMS: atom_id res chain seq x y z
N MET A 1 -4.80 -2.19 -13.45
CA MET A 1 -5.18 -1.01 -12.64
C MET A 1 -6.01 -0.05 -13.46
N GLY A 2 -6.76 0.85 -12.83
CA GLY A 2 -7.37 1.99 -13.53
C GLY A 2 -6.26 2.93 -14.00
N THR A 3 -5.80 2.75 -15.23
CA THR A 3 -4.91 3.69 -15.90
C THR A 3 -5.61 5.05 -15.96
N CYS A 4 -4.88 6.15 -15.72
CA CYS A 4 -5.41 7.49 -15.92
C CYS A 4 -6.10 7.57 -17.29
N LEU A 5 -7.38 7.95 -17.34
CA LEU A 5 -8.17 8.01 -18.58
C LEU A 5 -7.56 8.96 -19.63
N CYS A 6 -6.68 9.87 -19.22
CA CYS A 6 -5.89 10.71 -20.13
C CYS A 6 -4.87 9.93 -20.97
N LYS A 7 -4.56 8.67 -20.61
CA LYS A 7 -3.64 7.79 -21.36
C LYS A 7 -4.32 7.01 -22.49
N GLU A 8 -5.65 6.81 -22.45
CA GLU A 8 -6.35 5.96 -23.42
C GLU A 8 -6.67 6.63 -24.77
N GLN A 9 -6.48 7.95 -24.90
CA GLN A 9 -6.88 8.66 -26.13
C GLN A 9 -5.84 8.65 -27.26
N GLN A 10 -4.64 8.09 -27.09
CA GLN A 10 -3.62 8.07 -28.16
C GLN A 10 -2.75 6.80 -28.10
N SER A 11 -3.28 5.69 -28.61
CA SER A 11 -2.48 4.51 -28.95
C SER A 11 -2.64 4.18 -30.44
N GLU A 12 -1.57 4.34 -31.22
CA GLU A 12 -1.31 3.54 -32.42
C GLU A 12 0.19 3.54 -32.74
N ALA A 13 0.69 2.35 -33.12
CA ALA A 13 2.02 2.01 -33.66
C ALA A 13 3.22 1.95 -32.67
N ASP A 14 3.65 0.76 -32.22
CA ASP A 14 4.55 -0.12 -33.02
C ASP A 14 5.25 -1.27 -32.26
N THR A 15 5.19 -2.43 -32.92
CA THR A 15 6.14 -3.54 -33.12
C THR A 15 6.89 -4.30 -32.00
N VAL A 16 6.77 -5.63 -32.16
CA VAL A 16 7.36 -6.78 -31.45
C VAL A 16 8.85 -6.98 -31.75
N GLY A 17 9.62 -7.41 -30.74
CA GLY A 17 10.95 -8.00 -30.91
C GLY A 17 11.30 -8.96 -29.78
N ALA A 18 11.40 -10.25 -30.09
CA ALA A 18 11.80 -11.32 -29.18
C ALA A 18 13.32 -11.51 -29.18
N HIS A 19 13.95 -11.84 -28.04
CA HIS A 19 15.17 -12.64 -28.05
C HIS A 19 15.43 -13.44 -26.76
N ASN A 20 16.09 -14.59 -27.00
CA ASN A 20 16.28 -15.75 -26.15
C ASN A 20 17.38 -15.57 -25.09
N GLY A 21 17.26 -16.36 -24.01
CA GLY A 21 18.22 -16.42 -22.92
C GLY A 21 19.48 -17.26 -23.20
N THR A 22 20.44 -17.20 -22.26
CA THR A 22 21.34 -18.31 -21.94
C THR A 22 21.93 -18.15 -20.53
N THR A 23 21.91 -19.26 -19.80
CA THR A 23 22.48 -19.53 -18.46
C THR A 23 24.01 -19.54 -18.42
N VAL A 24 24.61 -19.18 -17.28
CA VAL A 24 26.01 -19.51 -16.92
C VAL A 24 26.06 -20.09 -15.50
N ASN A 25 26.72 -21.24 -15.38
CA ASN A 25 26.98 -21.99 -14.14
C ASN A 25 28.25 -21.48 -13.43
N SER A 26 28.14 -21.46 -12.09
CA SER A 26 29.08 -21.90 -11.05
C SER A 26 30.59 -21.64 -11.15
N ILE A 27 31.18 -21.15 -10.04
CA ILE A 27 32.37 -21.72 -9.38
C ILE A 27 32.32 -21.37 -7.88
N SER A 28 32.59 -22.38 -7.06
CA SER A 28 32.73 -22.38 -5.60
C SER A 28 34.16 -22.02 -5.22
N ASP A 29 34.35 -21.31 -4.10
CA ASP A 29 35.58 -21.38 -3.31
C ASP A 29 35.32 -21.14 -1.81
N HIS A 30 36.16 -21.77 -1.00
CA HIS A 30 35.89 -22.26 0.35
C HIS A 30 36.81 -21.58 1.40
N VAL A 31 36.28 -21.35 2.62
CA VAL A 31 36.95 -21.25 3.97
C VAL A 31 37.52 -19.85 4.38
N PRO A 32 37.55 -19.39 5.68
CA PRO A 32 37.25 -20.07 6.96
C PRO A 32 36.21 -19.45 7.91
N VAL A 33 35.86 -20.33 8.85
CA VAL A 33 35.01 -20.21 10.04
C VAL A 33 35.61 -19.33 11.13
N ASN A 34 34.78 -18.52 11.80
CA ASN A 34 34.93 -18.21 13.24
C ASN A 34 33.58 -17.80 13.87
N ASP A 35 33.16 -18.62 14.83
CA ASP A 35 32.32 -18.42 16.01
C ASP A 35 30.92 -17.74 15.98
N CYS A 36 29.93 -18.64 16.08
CA CYS A 36 28.89 -18.69 17.12
C CYS A 36 27.63 -17.81 16.97
N MET A 37 26.66 -18.35 16.20
CA MET A 37 25.22 -18.12 16.40
C MET A 37 24.42 -19.41 16.13
N ASP A 38 24.97 -20.56 16.54
CA ASP A 38 24.31 -21.87 16.42
C ASP A 38 23.61 -22.24 17.72
N CYS A 39 22.47 -21.62 18.00
CA CYS A 39 21.50 -22.08 18.99
C CYS A 39 20.14 -21.53 18.61
N TYR A 40 19.45 -22.09 17.60
CA TYR A 40 17.97 -22.19 17.53
C TYR A 40 17.44 -22.90 16.28
N VAL A 41 18.28 -23.41 15.39
CA VAL A 41 17.84 -24.30 14.30
C VAL A 41 18.39 -25.70 14.50
N ALA A 42 17.88 -26.40 15.51
CA ALA A 42 17.96 -27.86 15.52
C ALA A 42 16.78 -28.39 14.71
N ALA A 43 17.03 -28.69 13.43
CA ALA A 43 16.21 -29.62 12.67
C ALA A 43 16.39 -31.01 13.27
N SER A 44 15.66 -31.30 14.36
CA SER A 44 15.53 -32.65 14.88
C SER A 44 14.37 -33.34 14.16
N SER A 45 14.75 -34.28 13.31
CA SER A 45 13.94 -35.37 12.79
C SER A 45 13.23 -36.12 13.93
N SER A 46 11.96 -35.79 14.19
CA SER A 46 10.95 -36.65 14.81
C SER A 46 9.60 -35.90 14.85
N GLY A 47 8.52 -36.61 14.52
CA GLY A 47 7.16 -36.08 14.40
C GLY A 47 6.60 -35.49 15.70
N SER A 48 6.96 -34.25 15.99
CA SER A 48 6.43 -33.43 17.07
C SER A 48 5.69 -32.25 16.45
N CYS A 49 4.40 -32.11 16.80
CA CYS A 49 3.58 -30.97 16.45
C CYS A 49 4.27 -29.69 16.96
N GLN A 50 4.98 -28.99 16.07
CA GLN A 50 5.60 -27.70 16.38
C GLN A 50 4.49 -26.74 16.82
N LYS A 51 4.37 -26.53 18.14
CA LYS A 51 3.40 -25.60 18.73
C LYS A 51 3.68 -24.20 18.19
N ILE A 52 2.60 -23.53 17.76
CA ILE A 52 2.66 -22.14 17.33
C ILE A 52 3.16 -21.29 18.51
N PRO A 53 4.11 -20.36 18.31
CA PRO A 53 4.61 -19.48 19.37
C PRO A 53 3.49 -18.68 20.05
N SER A 54 3.72 -18.21 21.28
CA SER A 54 2.74 -17.36 21.98
C SER A 54 2.55 -16.01 21.28
N SER A 55 1.37 -15.38 21.45
CA SER A 55 1.08 -14.03 20.90
C SER A 55 2.16 -13.02 21.27
N SER A 56 2.59 -13.01 22.54
CA SER A 56 3.65 -12.12 23.04
C SER A 56 4.98 -12.25 22.30
N THR A 57 5.30 -13.45 21.80
CA THR A 57 6.53 -13.68 21.05
C THR A 57 6.39 -13.12 19.65
N VAL A 58 5.24 -13.34 19.00
CA VAL A 58 4.94 -12.79 17.67
C VAL A 58 4.90 -11.25 17.73
N ASP A 59 4.21 -10.69 18.72
CA ASP A 59 4.15 -9.26 19.01
C ASP A 59 5.55 -8.63 19.08
N ARG A 60 6.47 -9.27 19.81
CA ARG A 60 7.87 -8.82 19.91
C ARG A 60 8.59 -8.88 18.56
N LEU A 61 8.42 -9.96 17.78
CA LEU A 61 9.04 -10.08 16.46
C LEU A 61 8.54 -9.00 15.47
N ILE A 62 7.26 -8.64 15.54
CA ILE A 62 6.69 -7.53 14.74
C ILE A 62 7.39 -6.21 15.10
N LEU A 63 7.50 -5.91 16.39
CA LEU A 63 8.14 -4.68 16.87
C LEU A 63 9.65 -4.67 16.58
N ASP A 64 10.33 -5.82 16.71
CA ASP A 64 11.75 -5.96 16.38
C ASP A 64 11.97 -5.67 14.88
N THR A 65 11.10 -6.17 14.00
CA THR A 65 11.11 -5.83 12.56
C THR A 65 10.90 -4.33 12.33
N LEU A 66 9.90 -3.73 13.00
CA LEU A 66 9.61 -2.30 12.87
C LEU A 66 10.80 -1.41 13.28
N ASN A 67 11.55 -1.80 14.30
CA ASN A 67 12.70 -1.03 14.78
C ASN A 67 13.89 -1.01 13.82
N VAL A 68 14.01 -2.03 12.95
CA VAL A 68 15.17 -2.18 12.04
C VAL A 68 14.82 -1.89 10.59
N ILE A 69 13.53 -1.80 10.22
CA ILE A 69 13.16 -1.68 8.81
C ILE A 69 13.68 -0.40 8.15
N GLY A 70 13.74 0.71 8.90
CA GLY A 70 14.25 1.99 8.40
C GLY A 70 15.71 1.93 7.95
N THR A 71 16.50 0.97 8.45
CA THR A 71 17.91 0.79 8.05
C THR A 71 18.08 -0.12 6.82
N LEU A 72 17.06 -0.92 6.49
CA LEU A 72 17.09 -1.86 5.36
C LEU A 72 16.72 -1.19 4.04
N VAL A 73 15.79 -0.23 4.05
CA VAL A 73 15.31 0.42 2.83
C VAL A 73 16.43 1.17 2.07
N ALA A 74 17.57 1.43 2.71
CA ALA A 74 18.73 2.08 2.10
C ALA A 74 19.83 1.13 1.61
N ASN A 75 19.79 -0.17 1.95
CA ASN A 75 20.90 -1.09 1.73
C ASN A 75 20.40 -2.44 1.19
N GLU A 76 21.13 -3.06 0.24
CA GLU A 76 20.94 -4.45 -0.19
C GLU A 76 21.31 -5.44 0.93
N GLN A 77 20.70 -5.31 2.10
CA GLN A 77 20.94 -6.15 3.28
C GLN A 77 19.96 -7.32 3.33
N GLU A 78 20.45 -8.43 3.88
CA GLU A 78 19.62 -9.59 4.18
C GLU A 78 18.44 -9.22 5.11
N PRO A 79 17.27 -9.87 4.96
CA PRO A 79 16.13 -9.61 5.81
C PRO A 79 16.44 -9.91 7.28
N PRO A 80 15.86 -9.15 8.24
CA PRO A 80 16.12 -9.35 9.67
C PRO A 80 15.79 -10.78 10.12
N PRO A 81 16.53 -11.30 11.12
CA PRO A 81 16.19 -12.58 11.74
C PRO A 81 14.74 -12.63 12.24
N ALA A 82 14.21 -11.51 12.76
CA ALA A 82 12.82 -11.43 13.22
C ALA A 82 11.82 -11.65 12.08
N MET A 83 12.09 -11.07 10.91
CA MET A 83 11.26 -11.20 9.71
C MET A 83 11.29 -12.64 9.17
N LEU A 84 12.47 -13.27 9.13
CA LEU A 84 12.61 -14.68 8.74
C LEU A 84 11.82 -15.62 9.68
N GLN A 85 11.85 -15.36 11.00
CA GLN A 85 11.06 -16.13 11.95
C GLN A 85 9.55 -15.94 11.76
N LEU A 86 9.11 -14.71 11.50
CA LEU A 86 7.71 -14.41 11.20
C LEU A 86 7.23 -15.15 9.94
N HIS A 87 8.05 -15.19 8.90
CA HIS A 87 7.76 -15.96 7.68
C HIS A 87 7.54 -17.44 7.99
N VAL A 88 8.44 -18.07 8.77
CA VAL A 88 8.31 -19.48 9.18
C VAL A 88 7.04 -19.73 10.01
N ILE A 89 6.64 -18.77 10.85
CA ILE A 89 5.40 -18.87 11.62
C ILE A 89 4.19 -18.77 10.68
N ALA A 90 4.21 -17.85 9.73
CA ALA A 90 3.14 -17.60 8.77
C ALA A 90 2.96 -18.70 7.72
N ASP A 91 3.93 -19.62 7.58
CA ASP A 91 3.82 -20.82 6.74
C ASP A 91 2.68 -21.77 7.17
N LYS A 92 2.21 -21.63 8.41
CA LYS A 92 1.03 -22.33 8.92
C LYS A 92 -0.17 -21.39 8.94
N GLU A 93 -1.35 -21.89 8.56
CA GLU A 93 -2.58 -21.09 8.51
C GLU A 93 -2.90 -20.34 9.81
N ASP A 94 -2.93 -21.03 10.95
CA ASP A 94 -3.20 -20.39 12.25
C ASP A 94 -2.06 -19.43 12.65
N GLY A 95 -0.83 -19.72 12.23
CA GLY A 95 0.32 -18.84 12.42
C GLY A 95 0.21 -17.56 11.62
N TRP A 96 -0.25 -17.63 10.36
CA TRP A 96 -0.53 -16.46 9.54
C TRP A 96 -1.58 -15.55 10.20
N ILE A 97 -2.71 -16.13 10.66
CA ILE A 97 -3.76 -15.35 11.35
C ILE A 97 -3.19 -14.68 12.61
N GLN A 98 -2.33 -15.36 13.36
CA GLN A 98 -1.69 -14.80 14.53
C GLN A 98 -0.73 -13.66 14.20
N VAL A 99 0.09 -13.80 13.15
CA VAL A 99 0.99 -12.74 12.66
C VAL A 99 0.18 -11.50 12.25
N VAL A 100 -0.89 -11.68 11.49
CA VAL A 100 -1.78 -10.58 11.06
C VAL A 100 -2.49 -9.92 12.23
N SER A 101 -3.00 -10.71 13.18
CA SER A 101 -3.64 -10.17 14.39
C SER A 101 -2.64 -9.38 15.24
N SER A 102 -1.41 -9.87 15.37
CA SER A 102 -0.33 -9.20 16.11
C SER A 102 0.00 -7.86 15.47
N MET A 103 0.17 -7.80 14.14
CA MET A 103 0.38 -6.54 13.40
C MET A 103 -0.72 -5.51 13.70
N VAL A 104 -1.98 -5.94 13.72
CA VAL A 104 -3.12 -5.06 14.04
C VAL A 104 -3.05 -4.53 15.48
N ASN A 105 -2.59 -5.35 16.42
CA ASN A 105 -2.60 -5.02 17.84
C ASN A 105 -1.41 -4.16 18.28
N VAL A 106 -0.21 -4.39 17.74
CA VAL A 106 1.03 -3.84 18.33
C VAL A 106 1.65 -2.69 17.54
N ILE A 107 1.36 -2.56 16.24
CA ILE A 107 1.97 -1.52 15.42
C ILE A 107 1.36 -0.14 15.78
N PRO A 108 2.15 0.80 16.31
CA PRO A 108 1.65 2.05 16.86
C PRO A 108 1.22 3.05 15.78
N MET A 109 0.27 3.93 16.10
CA MET A 109 -0.26 4.95 15.18
C MET A 109 0.82 5.93 14.70
N ASN A 110 1.70 6.32 15.63
CA ASN A 110 2.65 7.42 15.42
C ASN A 110 3.95 6.97 14.77
N ASP A 111 4.13 5.67 14.55
CA ASP A 111 5.31 5.19 13.83
C ASP A 111 5.12 5.44 12.32
N PRO A 112 6.04 6.20 11.69
CA PRO A 112 5.91 6.60 10.29
C PRO A 112 5.99 5.41 9.31
N LEU A 113 6.70 4.34 9.68
CA LEU A 113 6.88 3.13 8.87
C LEU A 113 5.90 2.02 9.25
N GLY A 114 5.06 2.23 10.26
CA GLY A 114 4.07 1.24 10.72
C GLY A 114 3.24 0.63 9.57
N PRO A 115 2.59 1.43 8.70
CA PRO A 115 1.88 0.90 7.54
C PRO A 115 2.78 0.13 6.57
N SER A 116 4.00 0.63 6.31
CA SER A 116 4.98 -0.01 5.43
C SER A 116 5.41 -1.38 5.96
N VAL A 117 5.55 -1.55 7.27
CA VAL A 117 5.87 -2.85 7.89
C VAL A 117 4.73 -3.84 7.78
N ILE A 118 3.47 -3.40 7.91
CA ILE A 118 2.32 -4.27 7.67
C ILE A 118 2.36 -4.80 6.23
N THR A 119 2.58 -3.91 5.27
CA THR A 119 2.63 -4.28 3.86
C THR A 119 3.79 -5.22 3.57
N LEU A 120 5.01 -4.87 4.00
CA LEU A 120 6.21 -5.70 3.84
C LEU A 120 6.01 -7.11 4.41
N LEU A 121 5.60 -7.19 5.69
CA LEU A 121 5.43 -8.49 6.35
C LEU A 121 4.34 -9.32 5.67
N LEU A 122 3.26 -8.70 5.21
CA LEU A 122 2.26 -9.41 4.42
C LEU A 122 2.81 -9.85 3.07
N ASP A 123 3.61 -9.02 2.40
CA ASP A 123 4.30 -9.30 1.13
C ASP A 123 5.19 -10.52 1.23
N ASP A 124 5.99 -10.62 2.30
CA ASP A 124 6.86 -11.75 2.57
C ASP A 124 6.13 -12.97 3.14
N CYS A 125 4.90 -12.85 3.62
CA CYS A 125 4.10 -14.01 4.06
C CYS A 125 3.54 -14.80 2.85
N PRO A 126 3.33 -16.13 3.02
CA PRO A 126 2.58 -16.92 2.05
C PRO A 126 1.20 -16.32 1.75
N LEU A 127 0.73 -16.50 0.52
CA LEU A 127 -0.61 -16.07 0.13
C LEU A 127 -1.66 -16.80 0.99
N PRO A 128 -2.58 -16.08 1.65
CA PRO A 128 -3.57 -16.71 2.51
C PRO A 128 -4.61 -17.46 1.68
N THR A 129 -5.17 -18.52 2.26
CA THR A 129 -6.35 -19.17 1.66
C THR A 129 -7.59 -18.30 1.87
N LYS A 130 -8.62 -18.53 1.06
CA LYS A 130 -9.94 -17.88 1.23
C LYS A 130 -10.50 -18.11 2.65
N GLU A 131 -10.34 -19.32 3.19
CA GLU A 131 -10.84 -19.67 4.53
C GLU A 131 -10.12 -18.87 5.62
N SER A 132 -8.80 -18.72 5.50
CA SER A 132 -7.99 -17.93 6.43
C SER A 132 -8.40 -16.46 6.45
N VAL A 133 -8.68 -15.86 5.28
CA VAL A 133 -9.15 -14.46 5.19
C VAL A 133 -10.56 -14.29 5.74
N LEU A 134 -11.46 -15.24 5.51
CA LEU A 134 -12.81 -15.20 6.09
C LEU A 134 -12.79 -15.38 7.61
N LYS A 135 -11.92 -16.26 8.12
CA LYS A 135 -11.67 -16.43 9.56
C LYS A 135 -11.12 -15.14 10.16
N LEU A 136 -10.16 -14.49 9.51
CA LEU A 136 -9.63 -13.19 9.93
C LEU A 136 -10.71 -12.09 9.95
N SER A 137 -11.53 -12.01 8.89
CA SER A 137 -12.65 -11.06 8.81
C SER A 137 -13.65 -11.26 9.96
N SER A 138 -13.87 -12.52 10.35
CA SER A 138 -14.70 -12.88 11.50
C SER A 138 -14.03 -12.49 12.83
N THR A 139 -12.71 -12.72 12.98
CA THR A 139 -11.92 -12.30 14.14
C THR A 139 -11.97 -10.80 14.37
N PHE A 140 -11.92 -10.00 13.30
CA PHE A 140 -12.03 -8.54 13.39
C PHE A 140 -13.46 -8.03 13.53
N ASN A 141 -14.47 -8.90 13.39
CA ASN A 141 -15.88 -8.56 13.52
C ASN A 141 -16.27 -7.35 12.66
N LEU A 142 -15.91 -7.39 11.37
CA LEU A 142 -16.05 -6.24 10.45
C LEU A 142 -17.53 -5.90 10.21
N SER A 143 -17.96 -4.72 10.63
CA SER A 143 -19.31 -4.20 10.43
C SER A 143 -19.34 -2.67 10.59
N ALA A 144 -20.48 -2.03 10.29
CA ALA A 144 -20.67 -0.61 10.57
C ALA A 144 -20.58 -0.32 12.08
N GLU A 145 -21.17 -1.18 12.91
CA GLU A 145 -21.18 -1.05 14.37
C GLU A 145 -19.77 -1.18 14.95
N SER A 146 -18.94 -2.09 14.42
CA SER A 146 -17.56 -2.24 14.89
C SER A 146 -16.68 -1.07 14.47
N SER A 147 -16.91 -0.47 13.30
CA SER A 147 -16.29 0.80 12.89
C SER A 147 -16.64 1.95 13.86
N VAL A 148 -17.94 2.11 14.18
CA VAL A 148 -18.40 3.16 15.11
C VAL A 148 -17.83 2.94 16.52
N ARG A 149 -17.86 1.71 17.04
CA ARG A 149 -17.26 1.36 18.35
C ARG A 149 -15.75 1.54 18.33
N GLY A 150 -15.11 1.23 17.20
CA GLY A 150 -13.68 1.30 16.98
C GLY A 150 -13.09 2.71 17.02
N LYS A 151 -13.92 3.77 16.99
CA LYS A 151 -13.47 5.16 17.13
C LYS A 151 -12.63 5.41 18.38
N SER A 152 -12.84 4.65 19.46
CA SER A 152 -12.04 4.75 20.69
C SER A 152 -10.63 4.16 20.57
N ASN A 153 -10.36 3.37 19.52
CA ASN A 153 -9.05 2.78 19.24
C ASN A 153 -8.70 2.96 17.75
N PRO A 154 -8.36 4.19 17.32
CA PRO A 154 -8.08 4.48 15.92
C PRO A 154 -6.84 3.74 15.41
N THR A 155 -5.88 3.40 16.26
CA THR A 155 -4.68 2.62 15.88
C THR A 155 -5.07 1.26 15.33
N HIS A 156 -5.90 0.53 16.07
CA HIS A 156 -6.40 -0.77 15.65
C HIS A 156 -7.22 -0.68 14.37
N GLN A 157 -8.10 0.33 14.25
CA GLN A 157 -8.90 0.55 13.05
C GLN A 157 -8.01 0.83 11.83
N ARG A 158 -6.99 1.68 11.98
CA ARG A 158 -6.00 2.01 10.94
C ARG A 158 -5.29 0.75 10.48
N ASN A 159 -4.77 -0.05 11.40
CA ASN A 159 -4.02 -1.26 11.06
C ASN A 159 -4.91 -2.29 10.34
N ILE A 160 -6.19 -2.46 10.75
CA ILE A 160 -7.15 -3.30 10.00
C ILE A 160 -7.28 -2.81 8.56
N CYS A 161 -7.43 -1.51 8.33
CA CYS A 161 -7.60 -0.98 6.98
C CYS A 161 -6.37 -1.22 6.10
N VAL A 162 -5.16 -1.09 6.67
CA VAL A 162 -3.91 -1.43 5.96
C VAL A 162 -3.91 -2.91 5.58
N VAL A 163 -4.17 -3.81 6.53
CA VAL A 163 -4.24 -5.26 6.28
C VAL A 163 -5.27 -5.60 5.19
N LEU A 164 -6.48 -5.02 5.27
CA LEU A 164 -7.52 -5.25 4.26
C LEU A 164 -7.07 -4.77 2.86
N GLY A 165 -6.40 -3.62 2.78
CA GLY A 165 -5.84 -3.11 1.53
C GLY A 165 -4.77 -4.04 0.94
N CYS A 166 -3.82 -4.50 1.76
CA CYS A 166 -2.77 -5.43 1.34
C CYS A 166 -3.34 -6.77 0.85
N ILE A 167 -4.34 -7.33 1.57
CA ILE A 167 -4.99 -8.57 1.14
C ILE A 167 -5.75 -8.35 -0.18
N ALA A 168 -6.45 -7.22 -0.32
CA ALA A 168 -7.19 -6.90 -1.54
C ALA A 168 -6.27 -6.73 -2.77
N GLU A 169 -5.05 -6.22 -2.58
CA GLU A 169 -4.03 -6.10 -3.62
C GLU A 169 -3.45 -7.47 -4.02
N LYS A 170 -3.20 -8.34 -3.04
CA LYS A 170 -2.68 -9.69 -3.27
C LYS A 170 -3.68 -10.66 -3.89
N LEU A 171 -4.96 -10.50 -3.57
CA LEU A 171 -6.02 -11.38 -4.06
C LEU A 171 -6.71 -10.73 -5.26
N ALA A 172 -6.68 -11.43 -6.40
CA ALA A 172 -7.38 -11.00 -7.62
C ALA A 172 -8.59 -11.89 -7.92
N GLY A 173 -9.53 -11.35 -8.70
CA GLY A 173 -10.65 -12.10 -9.26
C GLY A 173 -11.58 -12.69 -8.18
N PRO A 174 -12.01 -13.96 -8.30
CA PRO A 174 -12.99 -14.57 -7.37
C PRO A 174 -12.58 -14.53 -5.90
N SER A 175 -11.28 -14.60 -5.60
CA SER A 175 -10.77 -14.53 -4.22
C SER A 175 -10.97 -13.14 -3.62
N SER A 176 -10.66 -12.08 -4.39
CA SER A 176 -10.90 -10.68 -3.99
C SER A 176 -12.38 -10.39 -3.77
N ILE A 177 -13.25 -10.95 -4.63
CA ILE A 177 -14.70 -10.79 -4.53
C ILE A 177 -15.23 -11.44 -3.23
N ALA A 178 -14.72 -12.62 -2.90
CA ALA A 178 -15.18 -13.35 -1.72
C ALA A 178 -14.89 -12.64 -0.39
N ILE A 179 -13.83 -11.82 -0.35
CA ILE A 179 -13.38 -11.15 0.88
C ILE A 179 -13.98 -9.74 1.04
N LEU A 180 -14.46 -9.12 -0.04
CA LEU A 180 -15.29 -7.92 0.02
C LEU A 180 -16.72 -8.29 0.44
N THR A 181 -16.86 -8.83 1.64
CA THR A 181 -18.16 -9.14 2.23
C THR A 181 -18.94 -7.85 2.51
N GLN A 182 -20.26 -7.97 2.70
CA GLN A 182 -21.07 -6.83 3.11
C GLN A 182 -20.57 -6.18 4.41
N GLY A 183 -20.07 -7.00 5.36
CA GLY A 183 -19.47 -6.51 6.61
C GLY A 183 -18.19 -5.70 6.37
N THR A 184 -17.30 -6.21 5.51
CA THR A 184 -16.07 -5.53 5.09
C THR A 184 -16.39 -4.18 4.43
N LEU A 185 -17.34 -4.17 3.48
CA LEU A 185 -17.74 -2.95 2.78
C LEU A 185 -18.38 -1.93 3.73
N ASN A 186 -19.33 -2.36 4.56
CA ASN A 186 -19.98 -1.50 5.56
C ASN A 186 -18.94 -0.88 6.51
N TYR A 187 -17.98 -1.68 6.98
CA TYR A 187 -16.90 -1.22 7.85
C TYR A 187 -16.05 -0.12 7.17
N LEU A 188 -15.57 -0.36 5.95
CA LEU A 188 -14.73 0.59 5.21
C LEU A 188 -15.48 1.89 4.88
N ILE A 189 -16.74 1.81 4.44
CA ILE A 189 -17.54 3.00 4.11
C ILE A 189 -17.89 3.79 5.38
N THR A 190 -18.24 3.13 6.48
CA THR A 190 -18.51 3.78 7.77
C THR A 190 -17.28 4.53 8.30
N ASN A 191 -16.08 3.99 8.04
CA ASN A 191 -14.83 4.66 8.38
C ASN A 191 -14.61 5.97 7.62
N LEU A 192 -15.29 6.22 6.49
CA LEU A 192 -15.16 7.46 5.70
C LEU A 192 -15.89 8.67 6.32
N ASN A 193 -16.53 8.51 7.48
CA ASN A 193 -17.13 9.62 8.20
C ASN A 193 -16.08 10.68 8.59
N VAL A 194 -16.39 11.96 8.33
CA VAL A 194 -15.48 13.11 8.53
C VAL A 194 -15.02 13.32 9.97
N ASP A 195 -15.75 12.78 10.95
CA ASP A 195 -15.44 12.87 12.39
C ASP A 195 -14.48 11.77 12.85
N ASN A 196 -14.17 10.80 11.99
CA ASN A 196 -13.22 9.74 12.31
C ASN A 196 -11.77 10.25 12.25
N HIS A 197 -10.87 9.47 12.85
CA HIS A 197 -9.45 9.79 12.83
C HIS A 197 -8.91 9.83 11.38
N PRO A 198 -8.19 10.89 10.95
CA PRO A 198 -7.77 11.04 9.55
C PRO A 198 -7.00 9.85 8.96
N PHE A 199 -6.12 9.20 9.74
CA PHE A 199 -5.45 7.98 9.27
C PHE A 199 -6.42 6.81 9.03
N VAL A 200 -7.47 6.65 9.84
CA VAL A 200 -8.46 5.58 9.62
C VAL A 200 -9.22 5.84 8.31
N ILE A 201 -9.60 7.10 8.07
CA ILE A 201 -10.24 7.50 6.81
C ILE A 201 -9.30 7.23 5.63
N LEU A 202 -8.05 7.71 5.71
CA LEU A 202 -7.05 7.59 4.65
C LEU A 202 -6.86 6.13 4.22
N PHE A 203 -6.57 5.25 5.18
CA PHE A 203 -6.34 3.84 4.88
C PHE A 203 -7.62 3.09 4.50
N SER A 204 -8.81 3.59 4.87
CA SER A 204 -10.07 3.04 4.36
C SER A 204 -10.29 3.39 2.89
N VAL A 205 -9.98 4.62 2.47
CA VAL A 205 -10.03 5.03 1.05
C VAL A 205 -9.03 4.20 0.23
N ILE A 206 -7.80 4.05 0.72
CA ILE A 206 -6.77 3.23 0.05
C ILE A 206 -7.23 1.78 -0.06
N ALA A 207 -7.78 1.19 1.01
CA ALA A 207 -8.29 -0.18 0.96
C ALA A 207 -9.41 -0.34 -0.09
N LEU A 208 -10.38 0.59 -0.14
CA LEU A 208 -11.44 0.58 -1.16
C LEU A 208 -10.89 0.68 -2.58
N GLU A 209 -9.84 1.47 -2.79
CA GLU A 209 -9.13 1.53 -4.07
C GLU A 209 -8.48 0.18 -4.42
N LYS A 210 -7.79 -0.47 -3.47
CA LYS A 210 -7.18 -1.80 -3.70
C LYS A 210 -8.25 -2.84 -4.04
N PHE A 211 -9.38 -2.85 -3.33
CA PHE A 211 -10.51 -3.72 -3.68
C PHE A 211 -11.06 -3.44 -5.09
N ALA A 212 -11.11 -2.18 -5.51
CA ALA A 212 -11.59 -1.77 -6.82
C ALA A 212 -10.63 -2.12 -7.99
N GLN A 213 -9.46 -2.71 -7.71
CA GLN A 213 -8.65 -3.32 -8.76
C GLN A 213 -9.35 -4.54 -9.40
N THR A 214 -10.25 -5.20 -8.67
CA THR A 214 -11.15 -6.21 -9.22
C THR A 214 -12.44 -5.54 -9.72
N SER A 215 -12.79 -5.74 -11.00
CA SER A 215 -13.89 -5.05 -11.68
C SER A 215 -15.25 -5.20 -10.99
N GLU A 216 -15.58 -6.39 -10.50
CA GLU A 216 -16.83 -6.68 -9.80
C GLU A 216 -16.91 -5.95 -8.45
N ASN A 217 -15.79 -5.90 -7.73
CA ASN A 217 -15.66 -5.13 -6.50
C ASN A 217 -15.81 -3.64 -6.78
N LYS A 218 -15.18 -3.11 -7.83
CA LYS A 218 -15.33 -1.71 -8.27
C LYS A 218 -16.80 -1.34 -8.50
N ILE A 219 -17.54 -2.19 -9.23
CA ILE A 219 -18.98 -1.99 -9.48
C ILE A 219 -19.78 -2.01 -8.17
N THR A 220 -19.47 -2.96 -7.28
CA THR A 220 -20.15 -3.11 -5.98
C THR A 220 -19.93 -1.89 -5.08
N ILE A 221 -18.69 -1.45 -4.95
CA ILE A 221 -18.32 -0.26 -4.16
C ILE A 221 -18.97 0.99 -4.74
N LYS A 222 -18.91 1.17 -6.07
CA LYS A 222 -19.52 2.31 -6.75
C LYS A 222 -21.02 2.40 -6.46
N LYS A 223 -21.77 1.30 -6.65
CA LYS A 223 -23.21 1.26 -6.37
C LYS A 223 -23.53 1.59 -4.90
N TYR A 224 -22.70 1.11 -3.98
CA TYR A 224 -22.86 1.42 -2.56
C TYR A 224 -22.67 2.91 -2.28
N LEU A 225 -21.60 3.52 -2.82
CA LEU A 225 -21.33 4.95 -2.68
C LEU A 225 -22.42 5.84 -3.31
N GLU A 226 -23.05 5.40 -4.40
CA GLU A 226 -24.17 6.08 -5.05
C GLU A 226 -25.48 5.98 -4.27
N ALA A 227 -25.66 4.91 -3.48
CA ALA A 227 -26.85 4.72 -2.65
C ALA A 227 -26.81 5.55 -1.35
N GLU A 228 -25.64 6.01 -0.92
CA GLU A 228 -25.50 6.90 0.22
C GLU A 228 -26.18 8.24 -0.04
N LEU A 229 -26.95 8.74 0.94
CA LEU A 229 -27.61 10.05 0.87
C LEU A 229 -26.64 11.17 0.49
N ARG A 230 -25.40 11.04 0.97
CA ARG A 230 -24.31 11.93 0.64
C ARG A 230 -23.06 11.10 0.41
N ASN A 231 -22.59 11.07 -0.84
CA ASN A 231 -21.36 10.36 -1.18
C ASN A 231 -20.19 10.85 -0.28
N PRO A 232 -19.58 9.97 0.53
CA PRO A 232 -18.56 10.37 1.48
C PRO A 232 -17.28 10.88 0.79
N LEU A 233 -16.91 10.34 -0.37
CA LEU A 233 -15.72 10.79 -1.12
C LEU A 233 -15.87 12.25 -1.56
N MET A 234 -17.06 12.67 -1.97
CA MET A 234 -17.36 14.09 -2.31
C MET A 234 -17.21 15.02 -1.11
N CYS A 235 -17.39 14.51 0.11
CA CYS A 235 -17.18 15.29 1.34
C CYS A 235 -15.69 15.40 1.65
N LEU A 236 -14.97 14.29 1.52
CA LEU A 236 -13.55 14.16 1.82
C LEU A 236 -12.66 14.89 0.81
N GLU A 237 -13.03 14.93 -0.48
CA GLU A 237 -12.32 15.67 -1.53
C GLU A 237 -12.08 17.14 -1.15
N LYS A 238 -12.99 17.75 -0.39
CA LYS A 238 -12.86 19.15 0.09
C LYS A 238 -11.63 19.39 0.95
N TRP A 239 -10.99 18.33 1.46
CA TRP A 239 -9.78 18.43 2.25
C TRP A 239 -8.50 18.53 1.42
N VAL A 240 -8.57 18.53 0.08
CA VAL A 240 -7.37 18.59 -0.80
C VAL A 240 -6.42 19.75 -0.48
N ASN A 241 -6.95 20.88 0.00
CA ASN A 241 -6.16 22.06 0.39
C ASN A 241 -6.06 22.26 1.91
N SER A 242 -6.34 21.22 2.70
CA SER A 242 -6.25 21.28 4.17
C SER A 242 -4.81 21.52 4.62
N GLU A 243 -4.61 22.43 5.58
CA GLU A 243 -3.31 22.62 6.26
C GLU A 243 -2.91 21.41 7.11
N HIS A 244 -3.89 20.63 7.58
CA HIS A 244 -3.62 19.37 8.24
C HIS A 244 -3.21 18.30 7.22
N TYR A 245 -1.92 17.94 7.17
CA TYR A 245 -1.37 17.06 6.13
C TYR A 245 -2.08 15.71 5.95
N VAL A 246 -2.48 15.04 7.03
CA VAL A 246 -3.23 13.76 6.87
C VAL A 246 -4.60 13.97 6.23
N LYS A 247 -5.31 15.06 6.53
CA LYS A 247 -6.58 15.39 5.87
C LYS A 247 -6.35 15.77 4.41
N ARG A 248 -5.26 16.47 4.09
CA ARG A 248 -4.85 16.73 2.71
C ARG A 248 -4.63 15.43 1.92
N GLN A 249 -3.95 14.45 2.52
CA GLN A 249 -3.80 13.12 1.91
C GLN A 249 -5.16 12.45 1.67
N VAL A 250 -6.08 12.50 2.64
CA VAL A 250 -7.45 11.99 2.47
C VAL A 250 -8.17 12.67 1.31
N GLY A 251 -8.07 14.01 1.21
CA GLY A 251 -8.66 14.78 0.13
C GLY A 251 -8.07 14.41 -1.24
N PHE A 252 -6.75 14.26 -1.31
CA PHE A 252 -6.04 13.79 -2.51
C PHE A 252 -6.55 12.41 -2.95
N CYS A 253 -6.60 11.43 -2.04
CA CYS A 253 -7.06 10.08 -2.37
C CYS A 253 -8.54 10.05 -2.77
N ALA A 254 -9.39 10.85 -2.10
CA ALA A 254 -10.81 10.95 -2.45
C ALA A 254 -11.01 11.57 -3.84
N GLN A 255 -10.29 12.65 -4.15
CA GLN A 255 -10.29 13.27 -5.49
C GLN A 255 -9.83 12.26 -6.55
N TRP A 256 -8.72 11.56 -6.31
CA TRP A 256 -8.22 10.53 -7.21
C TRP A 256 -9.26 9.44 -7.47
N CYS A 257 -9.93 8.96 -6.42
CA CYS A 257 -10.98 7.96 -6.55
C CYS A 257 -12.15 8.45 -7.39
N LEU A 258 -12.59 9.70 -7.21
CA LEU A 258 -13.70 10.29 -7.96
C LEU A 258 -13.35 10.57 -9.43
N ASP A 259 -12.07 10.80 -9.74
CA ASP A 259 -11.59 11.01 -11.11
C ASP A 259 -11.30 9.70 -11.87
N ASN A 260 -10.95 8.61 -11.18
CA ASN A 260 -10.41 7.41 -11.84
C ASN A 260 -11.20 6.11 -11.57
N LEU A 261 -11.92 6.03 -10.45
CA LEU A 261 -12.49 4.76 -9.97
C LEU A 261 -14.00 4.81 -9.81
N PHE A 262 -14.51 5.73 -9.01
CA PHE A 262 -15.91 5.83 -8.63
C PHE A 262 -16.53 7.08 -9.21
N LEU A 263 -16.61 7.13 -10.55
CA LEU A 263 -17.14 8.26 -11.29
C LEU A 263 -18.57 8.57 -10.87
N VAL A 264 -18.83 9.84 -10.53
CA VAL A 264 -20.14 10.36 -10.14
C VAL A 264 -20.73 11.16 -11.31
N GLU A 265 -21.96 10.83 -11.69
CA GLU A 265 -22.64 11.53 -12.79
C GLU A 265 -22.77 13.04 -12.51
N GLY A 266 -22.45 13.85 -13.52
CA GLY A 266 -22.50 15.32 -13.43
C GLY A 266 -21.33 15.98 -12.71
N ARG A 267 -20.41 15.20 -12.09
CA ARG A 267 -19.16 15.74 -11.54
C ARG A 267 -18.16 15.95 -12.68
N LYS A 268 -17.59 17.15 -12.79
CA LYS A 268 -16.48 17.45 -13.70
C LYS A 268 -15.19 16.82 -13.18
N PHE A 269 -14.31 16.39 -14.09
CA PHE A 269 -13.01 15.89 -13.68
C PHE A 269 -12.16 17.02 -13.11
N SER A 270 -11.35 16.72 -12.11
CA SER A 270 -10.56 17.75 -11.43
C SER A 270 -9.57 18.43 -12.38
N TYR A 271 -9.02 17.72 -13.36
CA TYR A 271 -8.08 18.28 -14.34
C TYR A 271 -8.74 19.32 -15.26
N GLU A 272 -10.06 19.28 -15.42
CA GLU A 272 -10.83 20.26 -16.21
C GLU A 272 -11.11 21.55 -15.42
N CYS A 273 -10.90 21.53 -14.10
CA CYS A 273 -11.27 22.60 -13.19
C CYS A 273 -10.06 23.36 -12.61
N VAL A 274 -8.85 22.86 -12.82
CA VAL A 274 -7.61 23.43 -12.29
C VAL A 274 -7.00 24.40 -13.29
N ASP A 275 -6.61 25.58 -12.83
CA ASP A 275 -5.84 26.54 -13.62
C ASP A 275 -4.36 26.14 -13.65
N THR A 276 -3.85 25.89 -14.86
CA THR A 276 -2.45 25.52 -15.12
C THR A 276 -1.67 26.64 -15.81
N SER A 277 -2.26 27.83 -16.03
CA SER A 277 -1.63 28.93 -16.78
C SER A 277 -0.31 29.44 -16.18
N GLY A 278 -0.11 29.27 -14.88
CA GLY A 278 1.12 29.63 -14.17
C GLY A 278 2.12 28.48 -13.99
N ILE A 279 1.85 27.29 -14.53
CA ILE A 279 2.64 26.09 -14.29
C ILE A 279 3.55 25.82 -15.49
N ASN A 280 4.85 26.12 -15.32
CA ASN A 280 5.85 25.93 -16.38
C ASN A 280 6.49 24.53 -16.37
N VAL A 281 6.42 23.83 -15.25
CA VAL A 281 7.02 22.50 -15.06
C VAL A 281 6.03 21.63 -14.29
N MET A 282 5.79 20.42 -14.77
CA MET A 282 4.93 19.42 -14.12
C MET A 282 5.66 18.10 -14.00
N LEU A 283 5.12 17.19 -13.19
CA LEU A 283 5.47 15.78 -13.18
C LEU A 283 5.01 15.13 -14.49
N ASN A 284 5.90 14.43 -15.17
CA ASN A 284 5.66 13.89 -16.49
C ASN A 284 4.90 12.55 -16.42
N THR A 285 3.63 12.55 -16.78
CA THR A 285 2.78 11.35 -16.79
C THR A 285 3.17 10.28 -17.82
N LYS A 286 4.11 10.60 -18.73
CA LYS A 286 4.71 9.67 -19.70
C LYS A 286 6.05 9.10 -19.25
N ASP A 287 6.66 9.69 -18.22
CA ASP A 287 7.97 9.32 -17.69
C ASP A 287 7.85 9.12 -16.17
N VAL A 288 7.04 8.11 -15.83
CA VAL A 288 6.59 7.77 -14.49
C VAL A 288 6.34 6.27 -14.36
N SER A 289 6.59 5.71 -13.19
CA SER A 289 6.20 4.35 -12.84
C SER A 289 4.66 4.19 -12.80
N GLU A 290 4.17 2.96 -12.93
CA GLU A 290 2.75 2.70 -13.24
C GLU A 290 1.78 3.11 -12.12
N TYR A 291 2.21 2.99 -10.85
CA TYR A 291 1.33 3.06 -9.69
C TYR A 291 1.32 4.44 -9.02
N LEU A 292 2.10 5.40 -9.53
CA LEU A 292 2.18 6.75 -8.98
C LEU A 292 0.93 7.58 -9.31
N LYS A 293 0.34 8.18 -8.28
CA LYS A 293 -0.78 9.11 -8.42
C LYS A 293 -0.25 10.52 -8.57
N ILE A 294 -0.69 11.22 -9.60
CA ILE A 294 -0.30 12.61 -9.86
C ILE A 294 -1.54 13.50 -9.72
N SER A 295 -1.40 14.62 -9.01
CA SER A 295 -2.48 15.59 -8.84
C SER A 295 -2.92 16.19 -10.18
N PRO A 296 -4.14 16.75 -10.27
CA PRO A 296 -4.64 17.34 -11.51
C PRO A 296 -3.83 18.54 -12.03
N ASN A 297 -3.10 19.24 -11.14
CA ASN A 297 -2.19 20.32 -11.53
C ASN A 297 -0.78 19.82 -11.91
N GLY A 298 -0.51 18.52 -11.79
CA GLY A 298 0.78 17.92 -12.11
C GLY A 298 1.91 18.23 -11.13
N LEU A 299 1.63 18.74 -9.92
CA LEU A 299 2.65 19.20 -8.97
C LEU A 299 2.80 18.35 -7.70
N GLU A 300 1.87 17.44 -7.43
CA GLU A 300 1.91 16.56 -6.27
C GLU A 300 1.89 15.11 -6.74
N ALA A 301 2.78 14.29 -6.17
CA ALA A 301 2.82 12.85 -6.38
C ALA A 301 2.56 12.12 -5.07
N ARG A 302 1.86 10.98 -5.17
CA ARG A 302 1.62 10.07 -4.07
C ARG A 302 1.80 8.63 -4.53
N CYS A 303 2.54 7.85 -3.74
CA CYS A 303 2.64 6.42 -3.87
C CYS A 303 1.85 5.75 -2.72
N ASP A 304 0.98 4.80 -3.06
CA ASP A 304 0.23 3.94 -2.11
C ASP A 304 0.55 2.45 -2.35
N THR A 305 1.65 2.15 -3.05
CA THR A 305 2.21 0.81 -3.18
C THR A 305 3.41 0.65 -2.26
N TYR A 306 3.85 -0.60 -2.08
CA TYR A 306 5.08 -0.92 -1.36
C TYR A 306 6.33 -0.68 -2.22
N SER A 307 6.21 -0.78 -3.54
CA SER A 307 7.27 -0.53 -4.51
C SER A 307 7.72 0.94 -4.53
N PHE A 308 8.99 1.15 -4.89
CA PHE A 308 9.49 2.49 -5.21
C PHE A 308 8.96 2.92 -6.58
N GLU A 309 8.06 3.89 -6.58
CA GLU A 309 7.57 4.54 -7.79
C GLU A 309 8.37 5.82 -8.06
N SER A 310 8.73 6.05 -9.32
CA SER A 310 9.56 7.19 -9.72
C SER A 310 8.87 8.05 -10.77
N VAL A 311 9.17 9.34 -10.78
CA VAL A 311 8.69 10.27 -11.82
C VAL A 311 9.74 11.34 -12.09
N ARG A 312 9.91 11.69 -13.36
CA ARG A 312 10.69 12.87 -13.79
C ARG A 312 9.76 14.02 -14.12
N CYS A 313 10.26 15.25 -14.04
CA CYS A 313 9.50 16.42 -14.47
C CYS A 313 9.55 16.61 -16.00
N THR A 314 8.69 17.47 -16.53
CA THR A 314 8.58 17.78 -17.96
C THR A 314 9.68 18.71 -18.48
N PHE A 315 10.59 19.16 -17.61
CA PHE A 315 11.63 20.14 -17.94
C PHE A 315 13.02 19.59 -17.63
N GLN A 316 13.91 19.64 -18.62
CA GLN A 316 15.31 19.24 -18.45
C GLN A 316 16.18 20.43 -18.07
N VAL A 317 17.17 20.18 -17.21
CA VAL A 317 18.20 21.17 -16.87
C VAL A 317 19.49 20.81 -17.60
N ASP A 318 19.87 21.62 -18.59
CA ASP A 318 21.06 21.36 -19.42
C ASP A 318 22.32 22.11 -18.94
N SER A 319 22.16 23.32 -18.40
CA SER A 319 23.28 24.16 -17.94
C SER A 319 22.85 25.24 -16.95
N GLY A 320 23.82 25.83 -16.25
CA GLY A 320 23.60 26.91 -15.29
C GLY A 320 23.51 26.41 -13.84
N VAL A 321 22.94 27.25 -12.97
CA VAL A 321 22.72 26.96 -11.55
C VAL A 321 21.23 26.95 -11.30
N TRP A 322 20.72 25.82 -10.81
CA TRP A 322 19.29 25.60 -10.58
C TRP A 322 19.06 25.13 -9.15
N TYR A 323 17.87 25.44 -8.65
CA TYR A 323 17.36 24.91 -7.39
C TYR A 323 15.88 24.64 -7.53
N TYR A 324 15.36 23.75 -6.69
CA TYR A 324 13.93 23.52 -6.51
C TYR A 324 13.67 23.24 -5.04
N GLU A 325 12.43 23.47 -4.63
CA GLU A 325 11.97 23.16 -3.27
C GLU A 325 10.85 22.13 -3.37
N THR A 326 10.73 21.29 -2.35
CA THR A 326 9.68 20.27 -2.28
C THR A 326 9.04 20.28 -0.92
N LEU A 327 7.71 20.25 -0.90
CA LEU A 327 6.93 20.12 0.33
C LEU A 327 6.64 18.65 0.60
N ILE A 328 7.16 18.13 1.72
CA ILE A 328 6.92 16.76 2.14
C ILE A 328 5.63 16.71 2.98
N ILE A 329 4.64 15.94 2.52
CA ILE A 329 3.31 15.82 3.14
C ILE A 329 3.18 14.56 4.00
N THR A 330 3.94 13.50 3.69
CA THR A 330 3.83 12.19 4.34
C THR A 330 5.17 11.77 4.93
N PRO A 331 5.18 10.90 5.97
CA PRO A 331 6.42 10.49 6.61
C PRO A 331 7.04 9.22 6.00
N GLY A 332 6.55 8.77 4.83
CA GLY A 332 7.07 7.58 4.15
C GLY A 332 8.48 7.78 3.61
N VAL A 333 9.13 6.69 3.22
CA VAL A 333 10.47 6.77 2.60
C VAL A 333 10.35 7.35 1.20
N MET A 334 11.15 8.38 0.91
CA MET A 334 11.19 9.05 -0.39
C MET A 334 12.62 9.40 -0.75
N GLN A 335 12.93 9.34 -2.04
CA GLN A 335 14.17 9.85 -2.61
C GLN A 335 13.81 11.02 -3.53
N ILE A 336 14.36 12.19 -3.26
CA ILE A 336 14.10 13.42 -4.02
C ILE A 336 15.45 13.93 -4.51
N GLY A 337 15.61 14.06 -5.81
CA GLY A 337 16.89 14.44 -6.39
C GLY A 337 16.83 14.67 -7.89
N TRP A 338 18.01 14.74 -8.47
CA TRP A 338 18.21 14.84 -9.91
C TRP A 338 18.47 13.45 -10.51
N ALA A 339 17.96 13.24 -11.71
CA ALA A 339 18.19 12.03 -12.49
C ALA A 339 18.52 12.41 -13.93
N THR A 340 19.25 11.55 -14.64
CA THR A 340 19.45 11.69 -16.09
C THR A 340 18.46 10.82 -16.83
N LYS A 341 18.34 11.00 -18.15
CA LYS A 341 17.55 10.10 -19.00
C LYS A 341 18.03 8.64 -18.95
N ASP A 342 19.29 8.43 -18.57
CA ASP A 342 19.92 7.11 -18.47
C ASP A 342 19.59 6.43 -17.13
N SER A 343 19.00 7.15 -16.17
CA SER A 343 18.49 6.57 -14.94
C SER A 343 17.24 5.73 -15.22
N THR A 344 17.35 4.42 -15.02
CA THR A 344 16.22 3.49 -15.14
C THR A 344 15.37 3.52 -13.88
N PHE A 345 14.05 3.63 -14.03
CA PHE A 345 13.13 3.37 -12.93
C PHE A 345 13.06 1.86 -12.74
N LEU A 346 13.66 1.38 -11.64
CA LEU A 346 13.52 0.00 -11.23
C LEU A 346 12.20 -0.11 -10.47
N ASN A 347 11.24 -0.84 -11.02
CA ASN A 347 10.08 -1.27 -10.25
C ASN A 347 10.53 -2.53 -9.49
N HIS A 348 10.79 -2.40 -8.19
CA HIS A 348 11.05 -3.53 -7.29
C HIS A 348 9.77 -3.94 -6.57
#